data_AF-H4F5T8-F1
#
_entry.id   AF-H4F5T8-F1
#
_cell.length_a   1.000
_cell.length_b   1.000
_cell.length_c   1.000
_cell.angle_alpha   90.00
_cell.angle_beta   90.00
_cell.angle_gamma   90.00
#
_symmetry.space_group_name_H-M   'P 1'
#
loop_
_entity.id
_entity.type
_entity.pdbx_description
1 polymer ?
#
loop_
_entity_poly.entity_id
_entity_poly.type
_entity_poly.pdbx_seq_one_letter_code
_entity_poly.pdbx_strand_id
1 'polypeptide(L)'
;MALAAEMPMPPLTVEWLTTRTFDFRAEPKGQTISDRLVFHPNGFIVGYNHPNEAYWDLDGNDVLIIDLQGMTTCRLSFIANSGGTPCLAGNFISPWDNYATTATRHILTPNSSDLHTHIQSFDLFDTLVARRCFGPLEIFRRVEEKSGVANFAARRHLVEMSMFGRRNYGLDDIYDLLIQEKTLTNSQAKMVKLMELDEEWDNLFPMRQVTAFVNPDDIIISDMYLPQSFVERIVREKCGLNNKVYLSNYGKHHRIIWPSIKQEYKLRVHYGDNQNADIKGAAEFGIPATYVSLSKWDRTEEILHEASLGPYAHALRETRLQTFHRNAQVRNALQAQISINIPLMLLGTFWLRHQAEMFGATRIMAAARDCNLLIHLLSSTHFARHGLPPADYVRMSRTLCYSDTPEFEAYFRSKLGERTLLVDFVGTGRSMKTFVERTGLQDKIMPCLLVGDDVAPEARVLQTMIHRDYYKCRMYLEALNASLDGSAVLARVNNHLVSVEQQPNEFSDFMKVIITEMRANFFRFLPSLDRFAPPKAPVPLDKLLTAAEAIADLFPAHMLKMHYLGEEQRRNMRRGVAAQAAAE
;
A
#
# COMPACT_ATOMS: atom_id res chain seq x y z
N MET A 1 59.90 -6.61 17.80
CA MET A 1 58.42 -6.59 17.71
C MET A 1 58.05 -5.33 16.94
N ALA A 2 57.78 -5.46 15.63
CA ALA A 2 57.22 -4.35 14.87
C ALA A 2 55.72 -4.27 15.22
N LEU A 3 55.28 -3.14 15.77
CA LEU A 3 53.86 -2.84 15.88
C LEU A 3 53.29 -2.89 14.45
N ALA A 4 52.35 -3.80 14.20
CA ALA A 4 51.51 -3.72 13.02
C ALA A 4 50.79 -2.37 13.10
N ALA A 5 51.16 -1.43 12.23
CA ALA A 5 50.46 -0.17 12.11
C ALA A 5 49.00 -0.51 11.77
N GLU A 6 48.07 -0.12 12.66
CA GLU A 6 46.65 -0.16 12.36
C GLU A 6 46.44 0.68 11.08
N MET A 7 46.21 0.01 9.96
CA MET A 7 45.81 0.71 8.75
C MET A 7 44.49 1.44 9.08
N PRO A 8 44.39 2.76 8.83
CA PRO A 8 43.15 3.48 9.10
C PRO A 8 42.04 2.85 8.25
N MET A 9 41.00 2.36 8.92
CA MET A 9 39.84 1.80 8.23
C MET A 9 39.19 2.90 7.39
N PRO A 10 38.82 2.64 6.13
CA PRO A 10 38.17 3.64 5.30
C PRO A 10 36.85 4.08 5.95
N PRO A 11 36.39 5.32 5.72
CA PRO A 11 35.06 5.73 6.16
C PRO A 11 34.01 4.84 5.49
N LEU A 12 33.03 4.39 6.27
CA LEU A 12 31.90 3.63 5.74
C LEU A 12 30.96 4.59 5.01
N THR A 13 30.95 4.54 3.68
CA THR A 13 30.09 5.40 2.85
C THR A 13 29.18 4.57 1.94
N VAL A 14 28.11 5.19 1.44
CA VAL A 14 27.23 4.58 0.42
C VAL A 14 28.05 4.17 -0.81
N GLU A 15 28.97 5.03 -1.25
CA GLU A 15 29.88 4.73 -2.37
C GLU A 15 30.75 3.51 -2.07
N TRP A 16 31.31 3.39 -0.86
CA TRP A 16 32.11 2.23 -0.47
C TRP A 16 31.31 0.92 -0.55
N LEU A 17 30.06 0.93 -0.09
CA LEU A 17 29.19 -0.26 -0.11
C LEU A 17 28.74 -0.63 -1.53
N THR A 18 28.33 0.36 -2.31
CA THR A 18 27.68 0.14 -3.61
C THR A 18 28.66 -0.16 -4.75
N THR A 19 29.96 0.08 -4.53
CA THR A 19 31.04 -0.21 -5.49
C THR A 19 31.74 -1.55 -5.25
N ARG A 20 31.11 -2.47 -4.51
CA ARG A 20 31.70 -3.76 -4.11
C ARG A 20 30.69 -4.89 -4.16
N THR A 21 31.22 -6.09 -4.34
CA THR A 21 30.49 -7.35 -4.16
C THR A 21 31.00 -8.05 -2.90
N PHE A 22 30.11 -8.68 -2.14
CA PHE A 22 30.40 -9.24 -0.83
C PHE A 22 30.07 -10.74 -0.77
N ASP A 23 30.97 -11.48 -0.12
CA ASP A 23 30.65 -12.77 0.50
C ASP A 23 29.91 -12.51 1.80
N PHE A 24 28.71 -13.04 1.91
CA PHE A 24 27.86 -13.01 3.09
C PHE A 24 27.84 -14.37 3.78
N ARG A 25 28.31 -14.42 5.03
CA ARG A 25 28.46 -15.66 5.81
C ARG A 25 27.82 -15.53 7.19
N ALA A 26 27.35 -16.67 7.72
CA ALA A 26 26.91 -16.83 9.09
C ALA A 26 27.83 -17.76 9.89
N GLU A 27 28.38 -17.25 10.98
CA GLU A 27 29.22 -17.97 11.95
C GLU A 27 28.45 -18.30 13.24
N PRO A 28 28.80 -19.39 13.97
CA PRO A 28 29.95 -20.28 13.76
C PRO A 28 29.69 -21.42 12.76
N LYS A 29 28.47 -21.53 12.21
CA LYS A 29 28.12 -22.60 11.26
C LYS A 29 28.95 -22.58 9.98
N GLY A 30 29.61 -21.47 9.66
CA GLY A 30 30.39 -21.29 8.44
C GLY A 30 29.53 -21.31 7.17
N GLN A 31 28.23 -21.07 7.32
CA GLN A 31 27.28 -21.14 6.21
C GLN A 31 27.47 -19.91 5.32
N THR A 32 27.75 -20.13 4.04
CA THR A 32 27.69 -19.05 3.04
C THR A 32 26.22 -18.80 2.71
N ILE A 33 25.76 -17.59 3.03
CA ILE A 33 24.41 -17.12 2.74
C ILE A 33 24.34 -16.67 1.27
N SER A 34 25.35 -15.93 0.82
CA SER A 34 25.51 -15.51 -0.57
C SER A 34 26.99 -15.18 -0.85
N ASP A 35 27.48 -15.43 -2.05
CA ASP A 35 28.79 -15.00 -2.55
C ASP A 35 28.69 -13.83 -3.57
N ARG A 36 27.48 -13.27 -3.69
CA ARG A 36 27.08 -12.34 -4.75
C ARG A 36 26.32 -11.13 -4.21
N LEU A 37 26.44 -10.83 -2.92
CA LEU A 37 25.71 -9.75 -2.29
C LEU A 37 26.21 -8.39 -2.80
N VAL A 38 25.28 -7.53 -3.21
CA VAL A 38 25.54 -6.16 -3.66
C VAL A 38 24.56 -5.21 -2.98
N PHE A 39 25.08 -4.08 -2.49
CA PHE A 39 24.25 -2.99 -1.98
C PHE A 39 23.79 -2.10 -3.13
N HIS A 40 22.48 -1.88 -3.22
CA HIS A 40 21.87 -0.99 -4.19
C HIS A 40 21.82 0.45 -3.62
N PRO A 41 22.18 1.50 -4.38
CA PRO A 41 22.19 2.90 -3.89
C PRO A 41 20.87 3.38 -3.26
N ASN A 42 19.74 2.88 -3.78
CA ASN A 42 18.41 3.18 -3.27
C ASN A 42 18.01 2.40 -1.98
N GLY A 43 18.94 1.69 -1.34
CA GLY A 43 18.72 1.03 -0.05
C GLY A 43 18.22 -0.42 -0.13
N PHE A 44 18.40 -1.10 -1.27
CA PHE A 44 18.05 -2.51 -1.46
C PHE A 44 19.28 -3.40 -1.42
N ILE A 45 19.08 -4.68 -1.12
CA ILE A 45 20.13 -5.70 -1.20
C ILE A 45 19.83 -6.61 -2.38
N VAL A 46 20.83 -6.88 -3.22
CA VAL A 46 20.74 -7.78 -4.37
C VAL A 46 21.71 -8.94 -4.18
N GLY A 47 21.37 -10.12 -4.71
CA GLY A 47 22.23 -11.31 -4.63
C GLY A 47 21.93 -12.24 -3.46
N TYR A 48 20.90 -11.95 -2.67
CA TYR A 48 20.29 -12.86 -1.69
C TYR A 48 18.80 -12.54 -1.57
N ASN A 49 17.97 -13.53 -1.23
CA ASN A 49 16.51 -13.37 -1.28
C ASN A 49 15.82 -14.02 -0.08
N HIS A 50 16.20 -13.59 1.12
CA HIS A 50 15.50 -13.94 2.34
C HIS A 50 14.83 -12.69 2.93
N PRO A 51 13.63 -12.81 3.52
CA PRO A 51 12.90 -11.67 4.10
C PRO A 51 13.67 -10.83 5.13
N ASN A 52 14.70 -11.41 5.75
CA ASN A 52 15.48 -10.78 6.81
C ASN A 52 16.50 -9.74 6.28
N GLU A 53 16.86 -9.80 5.00
CA GLU A 53 17.92 -8.98 4.41
C GLU A 53 17.43 -8.30 3.12
N ALA A 54 16.31 -7.58 3.24
CA ALA A 54 15.65 -6.95 2.11
C ALA A 54 16.19 -5.54 1.80
N TYR A 55 16.55 -4.79 2.84
CA TYR A 55 16.96 -3.39 2.75
C TYR A 55 18.22 -3.13 3.56
N TRP A 56 18.83 -1.98 3.31
CA TRP A 56 19.94 -1.48 4.10
C TRP A 56 19.88 0.04 4.30
N ASP A 57 20.52 0.49 5.38
CA ASP A 57 20.76 1.90 5.64
C ASP A 57 22.09 2.11 6.40
N LEU A 58 22.50 3.37 6.54
CA LEU A 58 23.65 3.75 7.37
C LEU A 58 23.18 4.43 8.66
N ASP A 59 23.77 4.04 9.78
CA ASP A 59 23.62 4.71 11.07
C ASP A 59 25.00 5.02 11.64
N GLY A 60 25.46 6.25 11.42
CA GLY A 60 26.83 6.65 11.72
C GLY A 60 27.85 5.81 10.94
N ASN A 61 28.62 4.99 11.66
CA ASN A 61 29.65 4.11 11.09
C ASN A 61 29.18 2.65 10.97
N ASP A 62 27.88 2.38 11.13
CA ASP A 62 27.31 1.04 11.02
C ASP A 62 26.45 0.90 9.76
N VAL A 63 26.48 -0.29 9.16
CA VAL A 63 25.47 -0.72 8.18
C VAL A 63 24.34 -1.41 8.94
N LEU A 64 23.12 -0.94 8.74
CA LEU A 64 21.92 -1.63 9.19
C LEU A 64 21.42 -2.54 8.07
N ILE A 65 21.32 -3.83 8.34
CA ILE A 65 20.55 -4.77 7.52
C ILE A 65 19.13 -4.80 8.07
N ILE A 66 18.16 -4.62 7.19
CA ILE A 66 16.78 -4.36 7.55
C ILE A 66 15.88 -5.36 6.82
N ASP A 67 14.96 -5.97 7.55
CA ASP A 67 14.00 -6.93 6.99
C ASP A 67 12.82 -6.24 6.27
N LEU A 68 11.91 -7.06 5.73
CA LEU A 68 10.67 -6.58 5.14
C LEU A 68 9.75 -5.85 6.13
N GLN A 69 9.91 -6.10 7.43
CA GLN A 69 9.18 -5.44 8.52
C GLN A 69 9.84 -4.12 8.94
N GLY A 70 10.98 -3.75 8.37
CA GLY A 70 11.65 -2.49 8.70
C GLY A 70 12.46 -2.52 9.98
N MET A 71 12.67 -3.70 10.53
CA MET A 71 13.42 -3.90 11.75
C MET A 71 14.85 -4.31 11.40
N THR A 72 15.79 -3.82 12.20
CA THR A 72 17.20 -4.18 12.02
C THR A 72 17.41 -5.65 12.40
N THR A 73 17.84 -6.45 11.43
CA THR A 73 18.22 -7.86 11.61
C THR A 73 19.71 -8.02 11.81
N CYS A 74 20.51 -7.01 11.46
CA CYS A 74 21.91 -6.98 11.81
C CYS A 74 22.44 -5.54 11.79
N ARG A 75 23.25 -5.18 12.79
CA ARG A 75 24.05 -3.96 12.81
C ARG A 75 25.49 -4.38 12.59
N LEU A 76 26.04 -4.02 11.42
CA LEU A 76 27.36 -4.42 10.99
C LEU A 76 28.33 -3.24 11.12
N SER A 77 29.44 -3.47 11.79
CA SER A 77 30.52 -2.49 11.90
C SER A 77 31.80 -3.06 11.30
N PHE A 78 32.75 -2.19 10.97
CA PHE A 78 34.06 -2.63 10.51
C PHE A 78 34.77 -3.49 11.57
N ILE A 79 35.35 -4.60 11.11
CA ILE A 79 36.25 -5.44 11.91
C ILE A 79 37.60 -5.58 11.22
N ALA A 80 38.66 -5.61 12.02
CA ALA A 80 39.99 -5.94 11.56
C ALA A 80 40.02 -7.43 11.18
N ASN A 81 40.30 -7.73 9.91
CA ASN A 81 40.56 -9.09 9.45
C ASN A 81 42.08 -9.29 9.37
N SER A 82 42.57 -10.46 9.78
CA SER A 82 43.99 -10.84 9.75
C SER A 82 44.59 -10.82 8.33
N GLY A 83 43.76 -10.79 7.29
CA GLY A 83 44.15 -10.64 5.88
C GLY A 83 44.21 -9.20 5.33
N GLY A 84 44.00 -8.16 6.16
CA GLY A 84 44.13 -6.75 5.77
C GLY A 84 42.98 -6.16 4.92
N THR A 85 42.01 -6.96 4.48
CA THR A 85 40.79 -6.45 3.81
C THR A 85 39.72 -6.10 4.84
N PRO A 86 39.20 -4.86 4.87
CA PRO A 86 38.18 -4.46 5.83
C PRO A 86 36.89 -5.27 5.62
N CYS A 87 36.42 -5.94 6.67
CA CYS A 87 35.19 -6.72 6.68
C CYS A 87 34.15 -6.04 7.56
N LEU A 88 32.87 -6.30 7.32
CA LEU A 88 31.77 -5.86 8.16
C LEU A 88 31.24 -7.05 8.93
N ALA A 89 30.99 -6.89 10.23
CA ALA A 89 30.43 -7.97 11.02
C ALA A 89 29.54 -7.48 12.17
N GLY A 90 28.58 -8.31 12.56
CA GLY A 90 27.58 -8.00 13.56
C GLY A 90 26.78 -9.23 13.96
N ASN A 91 26.13 -9.17 15.12
CA ASN A 91 25.27 -10.27 15.55
C ASN A 91 23.94 -10.23 14.78
N PHE A 92 23.45 -11.39 14.39
CA PHE A 92 22.12 -11.53 13.82
C PHE A 92 21.06 -11.37 14.90
N ILE A 93 20.07 -10.54 14.61
CA ILE A 93 18.91 -10.23 15.44
C ILE A 93 17.74 -10.96 14.80
N SER A 94 17.18 -11.95 15.49
CA SER A 94 16.22 -12.90 14.90
C SER A 94 14.80 -12.33 14.87
N PRO A 95 14.18 -12.13 13.69
CA PRO A 95 12.77 -11.72 13.60
C PRO A 95 11.82 -12.76 14.20
N TRP A 96 12.25 -14.02 14.27
CA TRP A 96 11.48 -15.15 14.80
C TRP A 96 11.48 -15.23 16.32
N ASP A 97 12.40 -14.52 16.98
CA ASP A 97 12.58 -14.52 18.44
C ASP A 97 12.43 -13.10 18.99
N ASN A 98 11.38 -12.39 18.54
CA ASN A 98 11.06 -11.03 18.96
C ASN A 98 12.25 -10.06 18.87
N TYR A 99 13.06 -10.20 17.80
CA TYR A 99 14.28 -9.42 17.59
C TYR A 99 15.29 -9.54 18.74
N ALA A 100 15.40 -10.73 19.34
CA ALA A 100 16.49 -11.05 20.24
C ALA A 100 17.80 -11.20 19.46
N THR A 101 18.88 -10.65 20.03
CA THR A 101 20.24 -10.86 19.53
C THR A 101 20.63 -12.32 19.71
N THR A 102 21.08 -12.95 18.63
CA THR A 102 21.53 -14.34 18.63
C THR A 102 23.06 -14.44 18.74
N ALA A 103 23.56 -15.65 19.05
CA ALA A 103 24.98 -15.97 18.96
C ALA A 103 25.49 -16.11 17.51
N THR A 104 24.58 -16.10 16.51
CA THR A 104 24.97 -16.16 15.10
C THR A 104 25.52 -14.82 14.68
N ARG A 105 26.71 -14.82 14.08
CA ARG A 105 27.35 -13.60 13.57
C ARG A 105 27.28 -13.55 12.05
N HIS A 106 26.79 -12.44 11.53
CA HIS A 106 26.81 -12.13 10.11
C HIS A 106 28.11 -11.42 9.76
N ILE A 107 28.76 -11.86 8.68
CA ILE A 107 30.02 -11.31 8.19
C ILE A 107 29.88 -11.03 6.70
N LEU A 108 30.20 -9.81 6.29
CA LEU A 108 30.34 -9.40 4.90
C LEU A 108 31.81 -9.12 4.59
N THR A 109 32.36 -9.86 3.66
CA THR A 109 33.73 -9.70 3.18
C THR A 109 33.70 -9.24 1.72
N PRO A 110 34.28 -8.08 1.37
CA PRO A 110 34.46 -7.70 -0.03
C PRO A 110 35.21 -8.79 -0.79
N ASN A 111 34.68 -9.20 -1.94
CA ASN A 111 35.32 -10.17 -2.82
C ASN A 111 35.75 -9.52 -4.14
N SER A 112 36.45 -10.28 -4.98
CA SER A 112 37.03 -9.78 -6.25
C SER A 112 36.03 -9.74 -7.41
N SER A 113 34.76 -10.09 -7.18
CA SER A 113 33.74 -10.11 -8.22
C SER A 113 33.37 -8.70 -8.71
N ASP A 114 33.20 -8.55 -10.01
CA ASP A 114 32.74 -7.31 -10.65
C ASP A 114 31.21 -7.22 -10.75
N LEU A 115 30.45 -8.09 -10.05
CA LEU A 115 28.98 -8.14 -10.11
C LEU A 115 28.31 -6.81 -9.74
N HIS A 116 28.93 -5.98 -8.90
CA HIS A 116 28.48 -4.64 -8.58
C HIS A 116 28.47 -3.67 -9.79
N THR A 117 29.24 -3.95 -10.84
CA THR A 117 29.24 -3.20 -12.11
C THR A 117 28.20 -3.70 -13.12
N HIS A 118 27.64 -4.90 -12.91
CA HIS A 118 26.64 -5.48 -13.81
C HIS A 118 25.30 -4.74 -13.68
N ILE A 119 24.57 -4.65 -14.78
CA ILE A 119 23.25 -4.01 -14.81
C ILE A 119 22.13 -5.02 -14.51
N GLN A 120 20.93 -4.50 -14.26
CA GLN A 120 19.71 -5.28 -14.13
C GLN A 120 18.86 -5.16 -15.39
N SER A 121 17.95 -6.10 -15.58
CA SER A 121 16.92 -6.01 -16.61
C SER A 121 15.53 -6.21 -16.02
N PHE A 122 14.54 -5.53 -16.58
CA PHE A 122 13.16 -5.56 -16.08
C PHE A 122 12.18 -5.83 -17.22
N ASP A 123 11.20 -6.69 -16.98
CA ASP A 123 9.98 -6.66 -17.77
C ASP A 123 9.17 -5.37 -17.51
N LEU A 124 8.28 -5.02 -18.43
CA LEU A 124 7.46 -3.83 -18.34
C LEU A 124 6.06 -4.10 -17.73
N PHE A 125 5.26 -4.97 -18.33
CA PHE A 125 3.83 -5.10 -18.01
C PHE A 125 3.62 -6.06 -16.84
N ASP A 126 2.80 -5.66 -15.88
CA ASP A 126 2.61 -6.37 -14.61
C ASP A 126 3.90 -6.53 -13.77
N THR A 127 4.95 -5.79 -14.14
CA THR A 127 6.26 -5.69 -13.48
C THR A 127 6.59 -4.23 -13.10
N LEU A 128 6.78 -3.34 -14.07
CA LEU A 128 7.05 -1.91 -13.86
C LEU A 128 5.78 -1.05 -13.97
N VAL A 129 4.83 -1.47 -14.79
CA VAL A 129 3.49 -0.86 -14.90
C VAL A 129 2.42 -1.90 -14.68
N ALA A 130 1.31 -1.48 -14.10
CA ALA A 130 0.11 -2.28 -13.97
C ALA A 130 -1.07 -1.57 -14.61
N ARG A 131 -2.12 -2.34 -14.91
CA ARG A 131 -3.41 -1.81 -15.37
C ARG A 131 -4.34 -1.57 -14.18
N ARG A 132 -5.26 -0.60 -14.33
CA ARG A 132 -6.36 -0.33 -13.36
C ARG A 132 -7.36 -1.47 -13.31
N CYS A 133 -7.58 -2.15 -14.44
CA CYS A 133 -8.28 -3.42 -14.48
C CYS A 133 -7.32 -4.59 -14.19
N PHE A 134 -7.84 -5.73 -13.74
CA PHE A 134 -7.01 -6.88 -13.42
C PHE A 134 -6.51 -7.62 -14.68
N GLY A 135 -7.30 -7.64 -15.75
CA GLY A 135 -6.95 -8.35 -16.99
C GLY A 135 -7.02 -7.46 -18.23
N PRO A 136 -6.23 -7.79 -19.29
CA PRO A 136 -6.17 -7.01 -20.52
C PRO A 136 -7.48 -7.04 -21.32
N LEU A 137 -8.30 -8.09 -21.19
CA LEU A 137 -9.61 -8.20 -21.86
C LEU A 137 -10.56 -7.04 -21.52
N GLU A 138 -10.41 -6.45 -20.33
CA GLU A 138 -11.24 -5.33 -19.90
C GLU A 138 -10.99 -4.06 -20.73
N ILE A 139 -9.76 -3.88 -21.23
CA ILE A 139 -9.44 -2.80 -22.16
C ILE A 139 -10.26 -2.96 -23.45
N PHE A 140 -10.28 -4.16 -24.02
CA PHE A 140 -11.04 -4.43 -25.23
C PHE A 140 -12.55 -4.24 -25.03
N ARG A 141 -13.09 -4.61 -23.87
CA ARG A 141 -14.51 -4.37 -23.54
C ARG A 141 -14.86 -2.88 -23.48
N ARG A 142 -13.97 -2.06 -22.90
CA ARG A 142 -14.16 -0.59 -22.87
C ARG A 142 -14.09 0.01 -24.26
N VAL A 143 -13.17 -0.46 -25.10
CA VAL A 143 -13.11 -0.05 -26.51
C VAL A 143 -14.39 -0.46 -27.25
N GLU A 144 -14.91 -1.66 -27.04
CA GLU A 144 -16.18 -2.12 -27.61
C GLU A 144 -17.35 -1.21 -27.20
N GLU A 145 -17.48 -0.91 -25.90
CA GLU A 145 -18.52 -0.02 -25.38
C GLU A 145 -18.43 1.40 -25.97
N LYS A 146 -17.21 1.97 -26.03
CA LYS A 146 -16.98 3.33 -26.52
C LYS A 146 -17.11 3.46 -28.04
N SER A 147 -16.69 2.44 -28.79
CA SER A 147 -16.74 2.44 -30.24
C SER A 147 -18.11 2.04 -30.80
N GLY A 148 -18.92 1.33 -30.01
CA GLY A 148 -20.20 0.76 -30.45
C GLY A 148 -20.05 -0.40 -31.43
N VAL A 149 -18.84 -0.94 -31.63
CA VAL A 149 -18.61 -2.08 -32.51
C VAL A 149 -18.94 -3.38 -31.77
N ALA A 150 -20.13 -3.91 -32.04
CA ALA A 150 -20.61 -5.14 -31.42
C ALA A 150 -19.62 -6.32 -31.59
N ASN A 151 -19.39 -7.05 -30.50
CA ASN A 151 -18.53 -8.23 -30.41
C ASN A 151 -17.04 -7.96 -30.71
N PHE A 152 -16.61 -6.69 -30.70
CA PHE A 152 -15.22 -6.32 -30.94
C PHE A 152 -14.28 -7.01 -29.95
N ALA A 153 -14.55 -6.98 -28.65
CA ALA A 153 -13.62 -7.48 -27.65
C ALA A 153 -13.31 -8.96 -27.81
N ALA A 154 -14.35 -9.77 -28.05
CA ALA A 154 -14.20 -11.20 -28.27
C ALA A 154 -13.44 -11.51 -29.57
N ARG A 155 -13.76 -10.81 -30.67
CA ARG A 155 -13.07 -10.99 -31.96
C ARG A 155 -11.62 -10.55 -31.91
N ARG A 156 -11.35 -9.38 -31.33
CA ARG A 156 -10.00 -8.83 -31.12
C ARG A 156 -9.11 -9.81 -30.34
N HIS A 157 -9.65 -10.45 -29.30
CA HIS A 157 -8.91 -11.46 -28.54
C HIS A 157 -8.66 -12.74 -29.36
N LEU A 158 -9.67 -13.25 -30.07
CA LEU A 158 -9.52 -14.46 -30.90
C LEU A 158 -8.51 -14.28 -32.03
N VAL A 159 -8.51 -13.13 -32.70
CA VAL A 159 -7.55 -12.82 -33.77
C VAL A 159 -6.12 -12.84 -33.23
N GLU A 160 -5.87 -12.22 -32.08
CA GLU A 160 -4.56 -12.27 -31.44
C GLU A 160 -4.14 -13.71 -31.08
N MET A 161 -5.04 -14.48 -30.45
CA MET A 161 -4.77 -15.88 -30.11
C MET A 161 -4.52 -16.76 -31.33
N SER A 162 -5.06 -16.41 -32.50
CA SER A 162 -4.80 -17.14 -33.75
C SER A 162 -3.36 -16.99 -34.26
N MET A 163 -2.71 -15.88 -33.91
CA MET A 163 -1.32 -15.57 -34.24
C MET A 163 -0.35 -15.92 -33.10
N PHE A 164 -0.87 -15.98 -31.88
CA PHE A 164 -0.08 -16.16 -30.67
C PHE A 164 0.81 -17.40 -30.74
N GLY A 165 2.13 -17.20 -30.57
CA GLY A 165 3.14 -18.27 -30.58
C GLY A 165 3.40 -18.91 -31.95
N ARG A 166 2.88 -18.36 -33.05
CA ARG A 166 3.07 -18.89 -34.42
C ARG A 166 3.95 -18.02 -35.30
N ARG A 167 3.91 -16.69 -35.11
CA ARG A 167 4.72 -15.71 -35.84
C ARG A 167 4.88 -14.43 -35.01
N ASN A 168 5.85 -13.59 -35.38
CA ASN A 168 5.88 -12.21 -34.92
C ASN A 168 4.72 -11.43 -35.55
N TYR A 169 4.06 -10.57 -34.78
CA TYR A 169 2.97 -9.72 -35.26
C TYR A 169 2.91 -8.42 -34.45
N GLY A 170 2.66 -7.29 -35.08
CA GLY A 170 2.36 -6.04 -34.41
C GLY A 170 0.86 -5.81 -34.24
N LEU A 171 0.53 -4.70 -33.59
CA LEU A 171 -0.84 -4.21 -33.51
C LEU A 171 -1.49 -4.05 -34.90
N ASP A 172 -0.73 -3.59 -35.91
CA ASP A 172 -1.23 -3.42 -37.27
C ASP A 172 -1.68 -4.75 -37.90
N ASP A 173 -0.93 -5.84 -37.72
CA ASP A 173 -1.29 -7.18 -38.21
C ASP A 173 -2.62 -7.69 -37.62
N ILE A 174 -2.89 -7.35 -36.35
CA ILE A 174 -4.14 -7.69 -35.67
C ILE A 174 -5.31 -6.94 -36.31
N TYR A 175 -5.15 -5.64 -36.56
CA TYR A 175 -6.20 -4.84 -37.17
C TYR A 175 -6.43 -5.20 -38.64
N ASP A 176 -5.37 -5.56 -39.37
CA ASP A 176 -5.49 -6.05 -40.75
C ASP A 176 -6.30 -7.35 -40.81
N LEU A 177 -6.10 -8.27 -39.86
CA LEU A 177 -6.93 -9.48 -39.78
C LEU A 177 -8.37 -9.20 -39.39
N LEU A 178 -8.62 -8.26 -38.47
CA LEU A 178 -9.99 -7.84 -38.13
C LEU A 178 -10.73 -7.23 -39.34
N ILE A 179 -10.00 -6.56 -40.24
CA ILE A 179 -10.55 -6.08 -41.52
C ILE A 179 -10.81 -7.25 -42.47
N GLN A 180 -9.87 -8.18 -42.62
CA GLN A 180 -10.00 -9.35 -43.49
C GLN A 180 -11.19 -10.24 -43.09
N GLU A 181 -11.40 -10.44 -41.79
CA GLU A 181 -12.55 -11.18 -41.24
C GLU A 181 -13.87 -10.39 -41.29
N LYS A 182 -13.87 -9.17 -41.84
CA LYS A 182 -15.03 -8.26 -41.91
C LYS A 182 -15.62 -7.90 -40.55
N THR A 183 -14.83 -8.00 -39.48
CA THR A 183 -15.20 -7.48 -38.15
C THR A 183 -15.17 -5.96 -38.16
N LEU A 184 -14.20 -5.37 -38.88
CA LEU A 184 -14.04 -3.91 -39.02
C LEU A 184 -13.97 -3.51 -40.49
N THR A 185 -14.52 -2.34 -40.81
CA THR A 185 -14.16 -1.63 -42.05
C THR A 185 -12.80 -0.92 -41.89
N ASN A 186 -12.17 -0.55 -43.00
CA ASN A 186 -10.91 0.21 -42.98
C ASN A 186 -10.99 1.51 -42.15
N SER A 187 -12.12 2.22 -42.20
CA SER A 187 -12.32 3.45 -41.42
C SER A 187 -12.49 3.15 -39.92
N GLN A 188 -13.29 2.13 -39.57
CA GLN A 188 -13.44 1.69 -38.18
C GLN A 188 -12.11 1.22 -37.59
N ALA A 189 -11.32 0.46 -38.33
CA ALA A 189 -10.02 -0.04 -37.85
C ALA A 189 -9.08 1.08 -37.41
N LYS A 190 -8.99 2.18 -38.17
CA LYS A 190 -8.17 3.34 -37.79
C LYS A 190 -8.64 3.97 -36.47
N MET A 191 -9.95 4.17 -36.32
CA MET A 191 -10.54 4.77 -35.12
C MET A 191 -10.38 3.85 -33.90
N VAL A 192 -10.79 2.59 -34.03
CA VAL A 192 -10.81 1.61 -32.94
C VAL A 192 -9.39 1.30 -32.46
N LYS A 193 -8.40 1.27 -33.36
CA LYS A 193 -6.98 1.12 -32.99
C LYS A 193 -6.47 2.25 -32.13
N LEU A 194 -6.83 3.50 -32.45
CA LEU A 194 -6.47 4.65 -31.63
C LEU A 194 -7.18 4.58 -30.27
N MET A 195 -8.46 4.21 -30.26
CA MET A 195 -9.19 3.98 -29.00
C MET A 195 -8.55 2.88 -28.14
N GLU A 196 -8.07 1.77 -28.72
CA GLU A 196 -7.35 0.73 -27.96
C GLU A 196 -6.06 1.27 -27.32
N LEU A 197 -5.28 2.05 -28.06
CA LEU A 197 -4.06 2.68 -27.52
C LEU A 197 -4.38 3.71 -26.42
N ASP A 198 -5.43 4.50 -26.60
CA ASP A 198 -5.88 5.49 -25.61
C ASP A 198 -6.42 4.83 -24.35
N GLU A 199 -7.24 3.77 -24.48
CA GLU A 199 -7.73 3.00 -23.33
C GLU A 199 -6.58 2.31 -22.60
N GLU A 200 -5.62 1.72 -23.31
CA GLU A 200 -4.45 1.12 -22.70
C GLU A 200 -3.67 2.18 -21.92
N TRP A 201 -3.40 3.34 -22.53
CA TRP A 201 -2.72 4.46 -21.89
C TRP A 201 -3.41 4.94 -20.62
N ASP A 202 -4.73 5.13 -20.66
CA ASP A 202 -5.53 5.63 -19.55
C ASP A 202 -5.68 4.63 -18.41
N ASN A 203 -5.42 3.34 -18.65
CA ASN A 203 -5.46 2.32 -17.61
C ASN A 203 -4.09 2.00 -17.02
N LEU A 204 -2.99 2.42 -17.65
CA LEU A 204 -1.64 2.16 -17.15
C LEU A 204 -1.23 3.15 -16.04
N PHE A 205 -0.55 2.60 -15.04
CA PHE A 205 0.13 3.34 -13.97
C PHE A 205 1.39 2.62 -13.48
N PRO A 206 2.37 3.33 -12.90
CA PRO A 206 3.62 2.72 -12.44
C PRO A 206 3.46 1.94 -11.14
N MET A 207 4.16 0.82 -11.04
CA MET A 207 4.36 0.07 -9.80
C MET A 207 5.56 0.67 -9.05
N ARG A 208 5.29 1.62 -8.14
CA ARG A 208 6.31 2.52 -7.56
C ARG A 208 7.46 1.79 -6.89
N GLN A 209 7.17 0.67 -6.22
CA GLN A 209 8.19 -0.14 -5.58
C GLN A 209 9.20 -0.68 -6.60
N VAL A 210 8.74 -1.29 -7.69
CA VAL A 210 9.63 -1.89 -8.69
C VAL A 210 10.34 -0.80 -9.50
N THR A 211 9.65 0.30 -9.85
CA THR A 211 10.30 1.43 -10.54
C THR A 211 11.41 2.07 -9.71
N ALA A 212 11.31 2.06 -8.37
CA ALA A 212 12.36 2.57 -7.50
C ALA A 212 13.63 1.69 -7.50
N PHE A 213 13.55 0.46 -8.03
CA PHE A 213 14.66 -0.49 -8.10
C PHE A 213 15.45 -0.36 -9.42
N VAL A 214 14.98 0.48 -10.35
CA VAL A 214 15.61 0.67 -11.66
C VAL A 214 16.68 1.76 -11.56
N ASN A 215 17.92 1.43 -11.92
CA ASN A 215 19.00 2.41 -12.08
C ASN A 215 18.98 3.04 -13.48
N PRO A 216 19.60 4.21 -13.69
CA PRO A 216 19.64 4.86 -15.00
C PRO A 216 20.16 3.98 -16.16
N ASP A 217 21.15 3.12 -15.89
CA ASP A 217 21.80 2.27 -16.90
C ASP A 217 21.18 0.87 -17.04
N ASP A 218 20.18 0.54 -16.21
CA ASP A 218 19.45 -0.73 -16.35
C ASP A 218 18.63 -0.74 -17.66
N ILE A 219 18.21 -1.92 -18.09
CA ILE A 219 17.45 -2.09 -19.35
C ILE A 219 16.05 -2.66 -19.12
N ILE A 220 15.14 -2.39 -20.06
CA ILE A 220 13.78 -2.93 -20.05
C ILE A 220 13.63 -3.89 -21.23
N ILE A 221 13.09 -5.08 -20.98
CA ILE A 221 12.89 -6.14 -21.97
C ILE A 221 11.44 -6.59 -21.94
N SER A 222 10.66 -6.31 -22.99
CA SER A 222 9.22 -6.60 -23.03
C SER A 222 8.83 -7.40 -24.28
N ASP A 223 7.95 -8.38 -24.08
CA ASP A 223 7.32 -9.19 -25.14
C ASP A 223 5.89 -8.66 -25.35
N MET A 224 5.68 -7.71 -26.26
CA MET A 224 4.41 -7.02 -26.50
C MET A 224 4.19 -6.63 -27.97
N TYR A 225 2.94 -6.69 -28.41
CA TYR A 225 2.48 -6.32 -29.76
C TYR A 225 2.31 -4.82 -29.99
N LEU A 226 2.45 -4.00 -28.94
CA LEU A 226 2.24 -2.56 -29.02
C LEU A 226 3.38 -1.87 -29.78
N PRO A 227 3.14 -0.70 -30.40
CA PRO A 227 4.20 0.03 -31.10
C PRO A 227 5.36 0.43 -30.17
N GLN A 228 6.60 0.36 -30.66
CA GLN A 228 7.82 0.77 -29.92
C GLN A 228 7.68 2.17 -29.30
N SER A 229 7.22 3.15 -30.08
CA SER A 229 7.04 4.53 -29.63
C SER A 229 6.03 4.66 -28.49
N PHE A 230 5.02 3.80 -28.45
CA PHE A 230 4.04 3.75 -27.36
C PHE A 230 4.66 3.15 -26.09
N VAL A 231 5.41 2.06 -26.22
CA VAL A 231 6.11 1.40 -25.11
C VAL A 231 7.16 2.31 -24.48
N GLU A 232 7.99 2.96 -25.28
CA GLU A 232 8.97 3.95 -24.81
C GLU A 232 8.31 5.14 -24.11
N ARG A 233 7.15 5.58 -24.61
CA ARG A 233 6.35 6.63 -23.98
C ARG A 233 5.83 6.20 -22.61
N ILE A 234 5.38 4.94 -22.44
CA ILE A 234 4.98 4.40 -21.13
C ILE A 234 6.15 4.49 -20.14
N VAL A 235 7.33 4.01 -20.52
CA VAL A 235 8.53 4.04 -19.67
C VAL A 235 8.85 5.48 -19.24
N ARG A 236 8.84 6.43 -20.18
CA ARG A 236 9.16 7.83 -19.90
C ARG A 236 8.12 8.53 -19.03
N GLU A 237 6.86 8.47 -19.41
CA GLU A 237 5.82 9.35 -18.84
C GLU A 237 5.03 8.67 -17.70
N LYS A 238 4.87 7.34 -17.71
CA LYS A 238 4.20 6.62 -16.63
C LYS A 238 5.19 6.23 -15.54
N CYS A 239 6.34 5.65 -15.91
CA CYS A 239 7.34 5.22 -14.93
C CYS A 239 8.27 6.34 -14.48
N GLY A 240 8.47 7.38 -15.30
CA GLY A 240 9.46 8.43 -15.03
C GLY A 240 10.90 7.96 -15.29
N LEU A 241 11.08 7.04 -16.23
CA LEU A 241 12.34 6.35 -16.52
C LEU A 241 12.81 6.67 -17.95
N ASN A 242 14.12 6.69 -18.20
CA ASN A 242 14.70 6.92 -19.54
C ASN A 242 15.52 5.72 -20.04
N ASN A 243 15.29 4.55 -19.45
CA ASN A 243 16.03 3.32 -19.72
C ASN A 243 15.79 2.80 -21.15
N LYS A 244 16.80 2.13 -21.72
CA LYS A 244 16.72 1.53 -23.06
C LYS A 244 15.70 0.38 -23.06
N VAL A 245 14.82 0.38 -24.06
CA VAL A 245 13.75 -0.62 -24.24
C VAL A 245 14.11 -1.59 -25.37
N TYR A 246 14.13 -2.87 -25.04
CA TYR A 246 14.16 -3.98 -25.99
C TYR A 246 12.76 -4.58 -26.11
N LEU A 247 12.07 -4.25 -27.20
CA LEU A 247 10.75 -4.76 -27.49
C LEU A 247 10.81 -5.90 -28.49
N SER A 248 10.06 -6.95 -28.20
CA SER A 248 9.77 -8.02 -29.15
C SER A 248 8.35 -8.52 -28.92
N ASN A 249 7.89 -9.56 -29.62
CA ASN A 249 6.61 -10.20 -29.31
C ASN A 249 6.75 -11.47 -28.46
N TYR A 250 7.87 -12.18 -28.65
CA TYR A 250 8.14 -13.50 -28.06
C TYR A 250 9.64 -13.74 -27.82
N GLY A 251 10.42 -12.67 -27.73
CA GLY A 251 11.86 -12.75 -27.60
C GLY A 251 12.27 -13.49 -26.34
N LYS A 252 11.61 -13.19 -25.21
CA LYS A 252 11.81 -13.87 -23.95
C LYS A 252 11.17 -15.25 -23.96
N HIS A 253 9.92 -15.34 -24.44
CA HIS A 253 9.18 -16.60 -24.49
C HIS A 253 9.88 -17.68 -25.33
N HIS A 254 10.44 -17.34 -26.50
CA HIS A 254 11.22 -18.26 -27.34
C HIS A 254 12.72 -18.26 -27.04
N ARG A 255 13.13 -17.52 -26.01
CA ARG A 255 14.51 -17.36 -25.56
C ARG A 255 15.50 -16.80 -26.60
N ILE A 256 15.00 -16.21 -27.68
CA ILE A 256 15.83 -15.68 -28.77
C ILE A 256 16.47 -14.33 -28.42
N ILE A 257 15.94 -13.61 -27.42
CA ILE A 257 16.47 -12.28 -27.03
C ILE A 257 17.70 -12.38 -26.12
N TRP A 258 17.81 -13.43 -25.31
CA TRP A 258 18.86 -13.55 -24.30
C TRP A 258 20.28 -13.60 -24.88
N PRO A 259 20.56 -14.30 -26.00
CA PRO A 259 21.89 -14.28 -26.61
C PRO A 259 22.38 -12.87 -26.96
N SER A 260 21.55 -12.05 -27.62
CA SER A 260 21.95 -10.69 -28.02
C SER A 260 22.13 -9.79 -26.80
N ILE A 261 21.26 -9.92 -25.79
CA ILE A 261 21.37 -9.15 -24.55
C ILE A 261 22.66 -9.50 -23.80
N LYS A 262 23.04 -10.78 -23.73
CA LYS A 262 24.30 -11.19 -23.09
C LYS A 262 25.56 -10.80 -23.85
N GLN A 263 25.46 -10.60 -25.16
CA GLN A 263 26.57 -10.08 -25.96
C GLN A 263 26.82 -8.61 -25.66
N GLU A 264 25.76 -7.83 -25.42
CA GLU A 264 25.85 -6.39 -25.16
C GLU A 264 26.07 -6.07 -23.67
N TYR A 265 25.51 -6.87 -22.75
CA TYR A 265 25.50 -6.58 -21.32
C TYR A 265 25.88 -7.75 -20.43
N LYS A 266 26.51 -7.43 -19.30
CA LYS A 266 26.60 -8.33 -18.16
C LYS A 266 25.41 -8.09 -17.23
N LEU A 267 24.50 -9.06 -17.16
CA LEU A 267 23.31 -8.97 -16.31
C LEU A 267 23.55 -9.57 -14.94
N ARG A 268 23.17 -8.81 -13.90
CA ARG A 268 23.13 -9.28 -12.51
C ARG A 268 21.90 -10.13 -12.27
N VAL A 269 20.74 -9.65 -12.71
CA VAL A 269 19.43 -10.26 -12.50
C VAL A 269 18.41 -9.73 -13.50
N HIS A 270 17.42 -10.56 -13.86
CA HIS A 270 16.20 -10.15 -14.57
C HIS A 270 14.98 -10.17 -13.63
N TYR A 271 14.14 -9.13 -13.67
CA TYR A 271 12.89 -9.06 -12.92
C TYR A 271 11.70 -9.16 -13.88
N GLY A 272 10.76 -10.06 -13.61
CA GLY A 272 9.55 -10.17 -14.41
C GLY A 272 8.45 -11.00 -13.76
N ASP A 273 7.23 -10.89 -14.27
CA ASP A 273 6.01 -11.47 -13.72
C ASP A 273 5.65 -12.84 -14.32
N ASN A 274 6.37 -13.28 -15.37
CA ASN A 274 6.09 -14.51 -16.08
C ASN A 274 7.07 -15.63 -15.71
N GLN A 275 6.55 -16.70 -15.10
CA GLN A 275 7.35 -17.87 -14.70
C GLN A 275 8.07 -18.56 -15.87
N ASN A 276 7.50 -18.56 -17.07
CA ASN A 276 8.08 -19.25 -18.22
C ASN A 276 9.06 -18.33 -18.98
N ALA A 277 8.62 -17.13 -19.35
CA ALA A 277 9.41 -16.22 -20.18
C ALA A 277 10.53 -15.52 -19.40
N ASP A 278 10.21 -14.97 -18.23
CA ASP A 278 11.16 -14.15 -17.46
C ASP A 278 12.03 -15.01 -16.55
N ILE A 279 11.46 -16.03 -15.90
CA ILE A 279 12.21 -16.83 -14.92
C ILE A 279 12.94 -17.99 -15.59
N LYS A 280 12.20 -18.96 -16.15
CA LYS A 280 12.82 -20.12 -16.81
C LYS A 280 13.63 -19.69 -18.04
N GLY A 281 13.07 -18.81 -18.87
CA GLY A 281 13.71 -18.31 -20.09
C GLY A 281 15.05 -17.64 -19.81
N ALA A 282 15.15 -16.76 -18.82
CA ALA A 282 16.43 -16.13 -18.45
C ALA A 282 17.41 -17.14 -17.82
N ALA A 283 16.91 -18.01 -16.94
CA ALA A 283 17.73 -19.00 -16.23
C ALA A 283 18.41 -20.02 -17.17
N GLU A 284 17.76 -20.41 -18.26
CA GLU A 284 18.34 -21.27 -19.32
C GLU A 284 19.62 -20.67 -19.93
N PHE A 285 19.79 -19.34 -19.85
CA PHE A 285 20.95 -18.61 -20.33
C PHE A 285 21.90 -18.22 -19.19
N GLY A 286 21.73 -18.77 -18.00
CA GLY A 286 22.56 -18.50 -16.82
C GLY A 286 22.36 -17.10 -16.23
N ILE A 287 21.23 -16.44 -16.53
CA ILE A 287 20.87 -15.14 -15.96
C ILE A 287 20.01 -15.41 -14.71
N PRO A 288 20.43 -14.97 -13.51
CA PRO A 288 19.57 -15.02 -12.34
C PRO A 288 18.27 -14.25 -12.58
N ALA A 289 17.15 -14.75 -12.07
CA ALA A 289 15.85 -14.11 -12.28
C ALA A 289 15.03 -14.04 -11.00
N THR A 290 14.29 -12.94 -10.82
CA THR A 290 13.42 -12.69 -9.68
C THR A 290 11.98 -12.56 -10.15
N TYR A 291 11.10 -13.38 -9.57
CA TYR A 291 9.68 -13.35 -9.84
C TYR A 291 9.00 -12.14 -9.18
N VAL A 292 8.36 -11.30 -9.99
CA VAL A 292 7.59 -10.15 -9.53
C VAL A 292 6.12 -10.52 -9.47
N SER A 293 5.58 -10.62 -8.26
CA SER A 293 4.17 -10.97 -8.03
C SER A 293 3.32 -9.80 -7.52
N LEU A 294 3.91 -8.61 -7.37
CA LEU A 294 3.28 -7.47 -6.69
C LEU A 294 1.96 -7.05 -7.36
N SER A 295 1.89 -7.16 -8.69
CA SER A 295 0.71 -6.84 -9.50
C SER A 295 -0.50 -7.72 -9.23
N LYS A 296 -0.34 -8.87 -8.55
CA LYS A 296 -1.46 -9.75 -8.20
C LYS A 296 -2.33 -9.14 -7.10
N TRP A 297 -3.51 -9.73 -6.90
CA TRP A 297 -4.40 -9.35 -5.82
C TRP A 297 -3.73 -9.59 -4.45
N ASP A 298 -3.88 -8.61 -3.57
CA ASP A 298 -3.71 -8.75 -2.12
C ASP A 298 -4.98 -9.39 -1.53
N ARG A 299 -4.84 -10.11 -0.42
CA ARG A 299 -5.94 -10.70 0.34
C ARG A 299 -7.08 -9.72 0.63
N THR A 300 -6.76 -8.48 0.99
CA THR A 300 -7.77 -7.43 1.23
C THR A 300 -8.60 -7.13 -0.02
N GLU A 301 -7.94 -7.13 -1.17
CA GLU A 301 -8.58 -6.83 -2.44
C GLU A 301 -9.45 -8.01 -2.90
N GLU A 302 -9.00 -9.26 -2.65
CA GLU A 302 -9.81 -10.47 -2.83
C GLU A 302 -11.10 -10.40 -2.01
N ILE A 303 -10.99 -10.04 -0.72
CA ILE A 303 -12.15 -9.92 0.20
C ILE A 303 -13.18 -8.93 -0.35
N LEU A 304 -12.73 -7.76 -0.80
CA LEU A 304 -13.63 -6.75 -1.38
C LEU A 304 -14.23 -7.23 -2.70
N HIS A 305 -13.45 -7.90 -3.55
CA HIS A 305 -13.96 -8.45 -4.80
C HIS A 305 -15.04 -9.52 -4.54
N GLU A 306 -14.81 -10.45 -3.60
CA GLU A 306 -15.77 -11.47 -3.16
C GLU A 306 -17.05 -10.86 -2.56
N ALA A 307 -16.92 -9.72 -1.86
CA ALA A 307 -18.03 -8.92 -1.35
C ALA A 307 -18.80 -8.15 -2.44
N SER A 308 -18.53 -8.40 -3.73
CA SER A 308 -19.12 -7.69 -4.87
C SER A 308 -18.73 -6.20 -4.94
N LEU A 309 -17.57 -5.84 -4.38
CA LEU A 309 -16.99 -4.50 -4.39
C LEU A 309 -15.74 -4.42 -5.29
N GLY A 310 -15.73 -5.17 -6.40
CA GLY A 310 -14.61 -5.24 -7.36
C GLY A 310 -14.01 -3.88 -7.78
N PRO A 311 -14.81 -2.85 -8.16
CA PRO A 311 -14.28 -1.53 -8.47
C PRO A 311 -13.49 -0.88 -7.33
N TYR A 312 -13.91 -1.09 -6.07
CA TYR A 312 -13.20 -0.61 -4.89
C TYR A 312 -11.91 -1.40 -4.64
N ALA A 313 -11.93 -2.71 -4.89
CA ALA A 313 -10.73 -3.54 -4.86
C ALA A 313 -9.68 -3.05 -5.87
N HIS A 314 -10.09 -2.70 -7.10
CA HIS A 314 -9.20 -2.12 -8.11
C HIS A 314 -8.61 -0.76 -7.69
N ALA A 315 -9.43 0.11 -7.10
CA ALA A 315 -8.98 1.41 -6.58
C ALA A 315 -7.94 1.26 -5.46
N LEU A 316 -8.14 0.29 -4.56
CA LEU A 316 -7.17 -0.05 -3.52
C LEU A 316 -5.90 -0.66 -4.09
N ARG A 317 -6.01 -1.55 -5.08
CA ARG A 317 -4.85 -2.11 -5.79
C ARG A 317 -4.01 -1.04 -6.46
N GLU A 318 -4.63 -0.10 -7.16
CA GLU A 318 -3.92 1.04 -7.73
C GLU A 318 -3.20 1.84 -6.64
N THR A 319 -3.88 2.13 -5.54
CA THR A 319 -3.28 2.84 -4.40
C THR A 319 -2.08 2.08 -3.84
N ARG A 320 -2.21 0.77 -3.59
CA ARG A 320 -1.14 -0.11 -3.12
C ARG A 320 0.08 -0.05 -4.02
N LEU A 321 -0.12 -0.28 -5.31
CA LEU A 321 0.96 -0.37 -6.29
C LEU A 321 1.61 0.98 -6.60
N GLN A 322 0.86 2.08 -6.45
CA GLN A 322 1.40 3.43 -6.56
C GLN A 322 2.02 3.94 -5.25
N THR A 323 2.10 3.12 -4.21
CA THR A 323 2.65 3.50 -2.92
C THR A 323 3.99 2.83 -2.69
N PHE A 324 5.01 3.64 -2.44
CA PHE A 324 6.31 3.18 -2.00
C PHE A 324 6.98 4.27 -1.16
N HIS A 325 7.71 3.86 -0.13
CA HIS A 325 8.53 4.74 0.69
C HIS A 325 9.84 4.03 1.05
N ARG A 326 10.96 4.74 1.17
CA ARG A 326 12.24 4.09 1.50
C ARG A 326 12.35 3.70 2.97
N ASN A 327 11.84 4.54 3.86
CA ASN A 327 11.73 4.20 5.28
C ASN A 327 10.63 3.15 5.50
N ALA A 328 10.96 2.10 6.22
CA ALA A 328 10.12 0.93 6.39
C ALA A 328 8.97 1.13 7.38
N GLN A 329 9.15 1.90 8.45
CA GLN A 329 8.09 2.24 9.40
C GLN A 329 6.97 3.01 8.69
N VAL A 330 7.34 3.97 7.83
CA VAL A 330 6.38 4.69 6.97
C VAL A 330 5.70 3.72 6.00
N ARG A 331 6.44 2.85 5.31
CA ARG A 331 5.85 1.83 4.41
C ARG A 331 4.86 0.93 5.12
N ASN A 332 5.17 0.44 6.32
CA ASN A 332 4.29 -0.47 7.05
C ASN A 332 2.99 0.22 7.47
N ALA A 333 3.08 1.49 7.90
CA ALA A 333 1.92 2.30 8.21
C ALA A 333 1.04 2.53 6.97
N LEU A 334 1.67 2.84 5.82
CA LEU A 334 0.98 2.96 4.53
C LEU A 334 0.34 1.63 4.09
N GLN A 335 1.03 0.51 4.26
CA GLN A 335 0.48 -0.81 3.94
C GLN A 335 -0.73 -1.12 4.83
N ALA A 336 -0.68 -0.80 6.12
CA ALA A 336 -1.82 -0.96 7.01
C ALA A 336 -2.97 0.01 6.71
N GLN A 337 -2.70 1.23 6.22
CA GLN A 337 -3.77 2.08 5.68
C GLN A 337 -4.53 1.37 4.56
N ILE A 338 -3.79 0.82 3.60
CA ILE A 338 -4.34 0.29 2.35
C ILE A 338 -4.99 -1.08 2.56
N SER A 339 -4.33 -1.97 3.31
CA SER A 339 -4.82 -3.34 3.53
C SER A 339 -5.85 -3.43 4.66
N ILE A 340 -5.94 -2.45 5.56
CA ILE A 340 -6.82 -2.54 6.74
C ILE A 340 -7.72 -1.32 6.88
N ASN A 341 -7.16 -0.13 7.11
CA ASN A 341 -7.95 1.02 7.57
C ASN A 341 -8.95 1.51 6.50
N ILE A 342 -8.49 1.72 5.27
CA ILE A 342 -9.34 2.15 4.15
C ILE A 342 -10.44 1.12 3.86
N PRO A 343 -10.14 -0.19 3.71
CA PRO A 343 -11.17 -1.21 3.55
C PRO A 343 -12.21 -1.22 4.68
N LEU A 344 -11.78 -1.14 5.94
CA LEU A 344 -12.70 -1.06 7.08
C LEU A 344 -13.58 0.20 7.02
N MET A 345 -13.03 1.34 6.61
CA MET A 345 -13.83 2.55 6.42
C MET A 345 -14.81 2.43 5.24
N LEU A 346 -14.42 1.80 4.14
CA LEU A 346 -15.32 1.54 3.01
C LEU A 346 -16.48 0.65 3.43
N LEU A 347 -16.18 -0.49 4.05
CA LEU A 347 -17.19 -1.44 4.54
C LEU A 347 -18.06 -0.79 5.62
N GLY A 348 -17.46 -0.02 6.53
CA GLY A 348 -18.15 0.78 7.53
C GLY A 348 -19.08 1.82 6.92
N THR A 349 -18.68 2.47 5.83
CA THR A 349 -19.54 3.44 5.13
C THR A 349 -20.75 2.77 4.49
N PHE A 350 -20.57 1.59 3.88
CA PHE A 350 -21.69 0.79 3.38
C PHE A 350 -22.62 0.32 4.52
N TRP A 351 -22.05 -0.08 5.65
CA TRP A 351 -22.82 -0.51 6.81
C TRP A 351 -23.62 0.66 7.41
N LEU A 352 -23.00 1.84 7.54
CA LEU A 352 -23.66 3.06 8.00
C LEU A 352 -24.80 3.48 7.07
N ARG A 353 -24.73 3.20 5.76
CA ARG A 353 -25.87 3.38 4.86
C ARG A 353 -27.04 2.49 5.24
N HIS A 354 -26.81 1.20 5.50
CA HIS A 354 -27.85 0.29 5.99
C HIS A 354 -28.47 0.80 7.30
N GLN A 355 -27.63 1.24 8.24
CA GLN A 355 -28.08 1.82 9.50
C GLN A 355 -28.91 3.10 9.28
N ALA A 356 -28.49 3.94 8.35
CA ALA A 356 -29.21 5.17 8.01
C ALA A 356 -30.58 4.88 7.43
N GLU A 357 -30.68 3.92 6.52
CA GLU A 357 -31.94 3.49 5.92
C GLU A 357 -32.89 2.88 6.96
N MET A 358 -32.40 1.95 7.78
CA MET A 358 -33.21 1.32 8.84
C MET A 358 -33.71 2.33 9.88
N PHE A 359 -32.88 3.29 10.27
CA PHE A 359 -33.24 4.30 11.27
C PHE A 359 -34.01 5.47 10.67
N GLY A 360 -34.03 5.64 9.34
CA GLY A 360 -34.52 6.85 8.69
C GLY A 360 -33.66 8.07 9.03
N ALA A 361 -32.34 7.89 9.10
CA ALA A 361 -31.41 8.94 9.44
C ALA A 361 -31.34 10.00 8.33
N THR A 362 -31.49 11.26 8.72
CA THR A 362 -31.35 12.44 7.85
C THR A 362 -29.92 13.02 7.89
N ARG A 363 -29.10 12.55 8.83
CA ARG A 363 -27.75 13.08 9.08
C ARG A 363 -26.84 12.03 9.71
N ILE A 364 -25.55 12.16 9.44
CA ILE A 364 -24.47 11.42 10.12
C ILE A 364 -23.57 12.41 10.85
N MET A 365 -23.25 12.12 12.11
CA MET A 365 -22.31 12.88 12.93
C MET A 365 -21.10 11.99 13.25
N ALA A 366 -19.97 12.27 12.61
CA ALA A 366 -18.71 11.56 12.82
C ALA A 366 -17.92 12.19 13.98
N ALA A 367 -17.64 11.41 15.03
CA ALA A 367 -17.01 11.91 16.24
C ALA A 367 -15.51 12.20 16.06
N ALA A 368 -15.04 13.31 16.64
CA ALA A 368 -13.64 13.72 16.66
C ALA A 368 -12.78 12.95 17.67
N ARG A 369 -12.80 11.63 17.52
CA ARG A 369 -11.90 10.68 18.16
C ARG A 369 -11.08 10.07 17.03
N ASP A 370 -11.68 9.15 16.31
CA ASP A 370 -10.96 8.37 15.28
C ASP A 370 -11.64 8.43 13.92
N CYS A 371 -12.65 9.30 13.75
CA CYS A 371 -13.36 9.45 12.47
C CYS A 371 -12.75 10.54 11.56
N ASN A 372 -11.51 10.97 11.82
CA ASN A 372 -10.91 12.09 11.09
C ASN A 372 -10.73 11.81 9.59
N LEU A 373 -10.40 10.57 9.22
CA LEU A 373 -10.40 10.15 7.82
C LEU A 373 -11.79 9.69 7.36
N LEU A 374 -12.52 8.98 8.21
CA LEU A 374 -13.85 8.44 7.88
C LEU A 374 -14.83 9.53 7.43
N ILE A 375 -14.82 10.72 8.05
CA ILE A 375 -15.69 11.82 7.65
C ILE A 375 -15.49 12.22 6.18
N HIS A 376 -14.28 12.12 5.64
CA HIS A 376 -14.02 12.45 4.23
C HIS A 376 -14.61 11.41 3.27
N LEU A 377 -14.68 10.13 3.67
CA LEU A 377 -15.43 9.13 2.93
C LEU A 377 -16.94 9.37 3.02
N LEU A 378 -17.46 9.60 4.24
CA LEU A 378 -18.88 9.85 4.48
C LEU A 378 -19.40 11.10 3.76
N SER A 379 -18.58 12.14 3.62
CA SER A 379 -18.93 13.39 2.94
C SER A 379 -18.57 13.41 1.45
N SER A 380 -18.07 12.31 0.89
CA SER A 380 -17.68 12.25 -0.52
C SER A 380 -18.88 12.29 -1.48
N THR A 381 -18.66 12.89 -2.65
CA THR A 381 -19.61 12.87 -3.78
C THR A 381 -20.01 11.46 -4.20
N HIS A 382 -19.08 10.51 -4.08
CA HIS A 382 -19.32 9.10 -4.38
C HIS A 382 -20.41 8.49 -3.49
N PHE A 383 -20.29 8.63 -2.17
CA PHE A 383 -21.26 8.07 -1.24
C PHE A 383 -22.56 8.89 -1.14
N ALA A 384 -22.51 10.19 -1.41
CA ALA A 384 -23.71 11.00 -1.60
C ALA A 384 -24.55 10.48 -2.78
N ARG A 385 -23.94 10.16 -3.92
CA ARG A 385 -24.63 9.53 -5.08
C ARG A 385 -25.17 8.13 -4.77
N HIS A 386 -24.63 7.48 -3.74
CA HIS A 386 -25.11 6.20 -3.24
C HIS A 386 -26.21 6.34 -2.16
N GLY A 387 -26.71 7.56 -1.92
CA GLY A 387 -27.82 7.83 -1.00
C GLY A 387 -27.43 7.87 0.48
N LEU A 388 -26.14 8.09 0.79
CA LEU A 388 -25.73 8.34 2.17
C LEU A 388 -26.20 9.73 2.63
N PRO A 389 -26.75 9.90 3.84
CA PRO A 389 -27.12 11.21 4.36
C PRO A 389 -25.90 12.15 4.50
N PRO A 390 -26.12 13.48 4.50
CA PRO A 390 -25.06 14.44 4.78
C PRO A 390 -24.34 14.12 6.10
N ALA A 391 -23.02 14.23 6.08
CA ALA A 391 -22.16 13.91 7.22
C ALA A 391 -21.42 15.14 7.73
N ASP A 392 -21.41 15.32 9.05
CA ASP A 392 -20.72 16.39 9.75
C ASP A 392 -19.67 15.83 10.73
N TYR A 393 -18.54 16.54 10.86
CA TYR A 393 -17.55 16.23 11.90
C TYR A 393 -17.88 16.93 13.21
N VAL A 394 -17.94 16.19 14.31
CA VAL A 394 -18.38 16.68 15.61
C VAL A 394 -17.25 16.57 16.62
N ARG A 395 -16.83 17.71 17.16
CA ARG A 395 -15.76 17.78 18.15
C ARG A 395 -16.31 17.29 19.48
N MET A 396 -16.00 16.04 19.81
CA MET A 396 -16.42 15.39 21.05
C MET A 396 -15.30 14.48 21.58
N SER A 397 -15.14 14.43 22.89
CA SER A 397 -14.20 13.56 23.59
C SER A 397 -14.93 12.77 24.68
N ARG A 398 -14.26 11.76 25.27
CA ARG A 398 -14.84 11.01 26.40
C ARG A 398 -15.13 11.93 27.58
N THR A 399 -14.22 12.85 27.89
CA THR A 399 -14.38 13.86 28.93
C THR A 399 -15.62 14.71 28.67
N LEU A 400 -15.80 15.22 27.44
CA LEU A 400 -16.99 16.02 27.10
C LEU A 400 -18.31 15.22 27.19
N CYS A 401 -18.29 13.94 26.81
CA CYS A 401 -19.46 13.07 26.94
C CYS A 401 -19.90 12.88 28.40
N TYR A 402 -18.95 12.87 29.35
CA TYR A 402 -19.25 12.75 30.77
C TYR A 402 -19.45 14.11 31.45
N SER A 403 -18.87 15.19 30.91
CA SER A 403 -19.09 16.55 31.41
C SER A 403 -20.57 16.93 31.27
N ASP A 404 -21.15 17.53 32.31
CA ASP A 404 -22.52 18.07 32.27
C ASP A 404 -22.46 19.58 32.04
N THR A 405 -22.13 19.97 30.80
CA THR A 405 -21.96 21.38 30.41
C THR A 405 -23.04 21.80 29.41
N PRO A 406 -23.89 22.79 29.74
CA PRO A 406 -24.93 23.30 28.84
C PRO A 406 -24.39 23.77 27.49
N GLU A 407 -23.16 24.30 27.47
CA GLU A 407 -22.48 24.75 26.26
C GLU A 407 -22.22 23.60 25.30
N PHE A 408 -21.66 22.48 25.79
CA PHE A 408 -21.39 21.33 24.95
C PHE A 408 -22.68 20.71 24.42
N GLU A 409 -23.72 20.64 25.26
CA GLU A 409 -25.03 20.16 24.82
C GLU A 409 -25.63 21.06 23.73
N ALA A 410 -25.56 22.39 23.88
CA ALA A 410 -26.01 23.34 22.86
C ALA A 410 -25.22 23.19 21.55
N TYR A 411 -23.89 23.09 21.63
CA TYR A 411 -23.03 22.81 20.48
C TYR A 411 -23.45 21.53 19.76
N PHE A 412 -23.61 20.44 20.51
CA PHE A 412 -23.97 19.14 19.96
C PHE A 412 -25.37 19.16 19.32
N ARG A 413 -26.36 19.76 20.01
CA ARG A 413 -27.73 19.91 19.51
C ARG A 413 -27.81 20.75 18.24
N SER A 414 -26.95 21.77 18.08
CA SER A 414 -26.90 22.61 16.87
C SER A 414 -26.53 21.84 15.59
N LYS A 415 -25.99 20.63 15.73
CA LYS A 415 -25.55 19.78 14.61
C LYS A 415 -26.53 18.67 14.25
N LEU A 416 -27.56 18.44 15.08
CA LEU A 416 -28.50 17.33 14.89
C LEU A 416 -29.35 17.48 13.63
N GLY A 417 -29.62 16.36 12.97
CA GLY A 417 -30.75 16.20 12.05
C GLY A 417 -32.01 15.74 12.78
N GLU A 418 -33.09 15.47 12.03
CA GLU A 418 -34.34 14.92 12.59
C GLU A 418 -34.08 13.57 13.27
N ARG A 419 -33.36 12.70 12.56
CA ARG A 419 -32.74 11.48 13.05
C ARG A 419 -31.29 11.44 12.60
N THR A 420 -30.40 11.09 13.52
CA THR A 420 -28.95 11.22 13.34
C THR A 420 -28.24 9.93 13.72
N LEU A 421 -27.33 9.45 12.86
CA LEU A 421 -26.34 8.45 13.28
C LEU A 421 -25.18 9.15 13.98
N LEU A 422 -24.85 8.75 15.20
CA LEU A 422 -23.65 9.23 15.90
C LEU A 422 -22.56 8.17 15.80
N VAL A 423 -21.56 8.44 14.98
CA VAL A 423 -20.56 7.45 14.57
C VAL A 423 -19.26 7.64 15.33
N ASP A 424 -18.72 6.53 15.82
CA ASP A 424 -17.35 6.42 16.32
C ASP A 424 -16.64 5.24 15.66
N PHE A 425 -15.32 5.34 15.52
CA PHE A 425 -14.57 4.32 14.79
C PHE A 425 -14.31 3.09 15.66
N VAL A 426 -13.70 3.30 16.83
CA VAL A 426 -13.29 2.21 17.71
C VAL A 426 -13.51 2.55 19.17
N GLY A 427 -14.23 1.70 19.89
CA GLY A 427 -14.72 2.07 21.22
C GLY A 427 -15.49 0.98 21.94
N THR A 428 -15.68 1.17 23.24
CA THR A 428 -16.74 0.44 23.98
C THR A 428 -18.12 1.08 23.77
N GLY A 429 -18.18 2.28 23.19
CA GLY A 429 -19.41 3.05 22.99
C GLY A 429 -20.03 3.62 24.28
N ARG A 430 -19.53 3.25 25.47
CA ARG A 430 -20.10 3.64 26.76
C ARG A 430 -20.29 5.14 26.89
N SER A 431 -19.28 5.94 26.56
CA SER A 431 -19.35 7.40 26.69
C SER A 431 -20.43 8.02 25.79
N MET A 432 -20.58 7.54 24.54
CA MET A 432 -21.64 8.01 23.65
C MET A 432 -23.02 7.60 24.16
N LYS A 433 -23.16 6.34 24.57
CA LYS A 433 -24.41 5.81 25.12
C LYS A 433 -24.86 6.63 26.33
N THR A 434 -23.98 6.81 27.31
CA THR A 434 -24.26 7.61 28.50
C THR A 434 -24.66 9.05 28.16
N PHE A 435 -23.96 9.67 27.20
CA PHE A 435 -24.30 11.03 26.76
C PHE A 435 -25.70 11.10 26.11
N VAL A 436 -26.03 10.18 25.21
CA VAL A 436 -27.34 10.12 24.54
C VAL A 436 -28.47 9.84 25.54
N GLU A 437 -28.23 8.97 26.52
CA GLU A 437 -29.19 8.65 27.56
C GLU A 437 -29.46 9.83 28.50
N ARG A 438 -28.39 10.48 28.97
CA ARG A 438 -28.49 11.64 29.87
C ARG A 438 -29.19 12.83 29.22
N THR A 439 -28.96 13.05 27.93
CA THR A 439 -29.53 14.19 27.18
C THR A 439 -30.94 13.93 26.63
N GLY A 440 -31.52 12.75 26.88
CA GLY A 440 -32.87 12.40 26.40
C GLY A 440 -32.97 12.33 24.87
N LEU A 441 -31.88 11.95 24.18
CA LEU A 441 -31.78 11.98 22.72
C LEU A 441 -31.94 10.60 22.06
N GLN A 442 -32.39 9.58 22.79
CA GLN A 442 -32.47 8.18 22.35
C GLN A 442 -33.34 7.99 21.08
N ASP A 443 -34.43 8.74 20.95
CA ASP A 443 -35.32 8.64 19.77
C ASP A 443 -34.78 9.37 18.53
N LYS A 444 -33.79 10.26 18.72
CA LYS A 444 -33.20 11.08 17.65
C LYS A 444 -31.83 10.60 17.22
N ILE A 445 -31.13 9.84 18.07
CA ILE A 445 -29.75 9.45 17.84
C ILE A 445 -29.59 7.94 17.94
N MET A 446 -28.98 7.37 16.91
CA MET A 446 -28.49 6.00 16.95
C MET A 446 -26.95 5.98 17.01
N PRO A 447 -26.37 5.66 18.19
CA PRO A 447 -24.93 5.44 18.31
C PRO A 447 -24.47 4.25 17.46
N CYS A 448 -23.44 4.45 16.65
CA CYS A 448 -22.86 3.46 15.75
C CYS A 448 -21.35 3.36 15.98
N LEU A 449 -20.85 2.13 16.11
CA LEU A 449 -19.42 1.80 16.19
C LEU A 449 -19.02 0.92 15.01
N LEU A 450 -17.92 1.26 14.35
CA LEU A 450 -17.34 0.37 13.35
C LEU A 450 -16.68 -0.85 14.01
N VAL A 451 -15.90 -0.63 15.08
CA VAL A 451 -15.22 -1.69 15.83
C VAL A 451 -15.52 -1.53 17.33
N GLY A 452 -16.23 -2.49 17.90
CA GLY A 452 -16.63 -2.50 19.31
C GLY A 452 -16.19 -3.77 20.05
N ASP A 453 -16.28 -3.74 21.37
CA ASP A 453 -16.07 -4.92 22.21
C ASP A 453 -17.34 -5.79 22.26
N ASP A 454 -17.23 -7.04 22.71
CA ASP A 454 -18.39 -7.88 23.06
C ASP A 454 -19.03 -7.32 24.33
N VAL A 455 -19.92 -6.33 24.18
CA VAL A 455 -20.72 -5.82 25.30
C VAL A 455 -21.86 -6.80 25.58
N ALA A 456 -22.11 -7.07 26.87
CA ALA A 456 -23.20 -7.90 27.35
C ALA A 456 -24.55 -7.56 26.66
N PRO A 457 -25.43 -8.56 26.43
CA PRO A 457 -26.61 -8.51 25.54
C PRO A 457 -27.73 -7.52 25.91
N GLU A 458 -27.55 -6.68 26.94
CA GLU A 458 -28.58 -5.78 27.46
C GLU A 458 -28.58 -4.38 26.81
N ALA A 459 -27.61 -4.04 25.95
CA ALA A 459 -27.49 -2.70 25.37
C ALA A 459 -28.26 -2.53 24.05
N ARG A 460 -29.59 -2.40 24.09
CA ARG A 460 -30.48 -2.22 22.92
C ARG A 460 -30.21 -0.99 22.00
N VAL A 461 -29.30 -0.07 22.37
CA VAL A 461 -29.19 1.27 21.72
C VAL A 461 -27.93 1.44 20.86
N LEU A 462 -26.87 0.66 21.09
CA LEU A 462 -25.59 0.81 20.40
C LEU A 462 -25.47 -0.19 19.26
N GLN A 463 -25.33 0.29 18.03
CA GLN A 463 -25.07 -0.56 16.86
C GLN A 463 -23.56 -0.72 16.68
N THR A 464 -23.09 -1.94 16.50
CA THR A 464 -21.67 -2.25 16.26
C THR A 464 -21.55 -3.09 15.00
N MET A 465 -20.63 -2.73 14.10
CA MET A 465 -20.38 -3.50 12.88
C MET A 465 -19.52 -4.74 13.13
N ILE A 466 -18.40 -4.58 13.82
CA ILE A 466 -17.44 -5.66 14.13
C ILE A 466 -17.24 -5.74 15.65
N HIS A 467 -17.25 -6.95 16.19
CA HIS A 467 -16.88 -7.21 17.58
C HIS A 467 -15.46 -7.79 17.68
N ARG A 468 -14.53 -7.08 18.33
CA ARG A 468 -13.12 -7.49 18.51
C ARG A 468 -12.56 -7.00 19.85
N ASP A 469 -11.58 -7.72 20.39
CA ASP A 469 -10.85 -7.34 21.61
C ASP A 469 -10.31 -5.91 21.49
N TYR A 470 -10.95 -5.03 22.27
CA TYR A 470 -10.74 -3.60 22.25
C TYR A 470 -9.29 -3.23 22.56
N TYR A 471 -8.63 -3.92 23.49
CA TYR A 471 -7.31 -3.50 23.94
C TYR A 471 -6.25 -3.68 22.85
N LYS A 472 -6.34 -4.77 22.09
CA LYS A 472 -5.36 -5.08 21.04
C LYS A 472 -5.57 -4.23 19.79
N CYS A 473 -6.80 -4.07 19.31
CA CYS A 473 -7.04 -3.45 18.01
C CYS A 473 -7.08 -1.92 18.06
N ARG A 474 -7.62 -1.36 19.15
CA ARG A 474 -7.92 0.06 19.27
C ARG A 474 -6.72 0.96 19.03
N MET A 475 -5.63 0.76 19.77
CA MET A 475 -4.47 1.65 19.72
C MET A 475 -3.93 1.83 18.28
N TYR A 476 -3.95 0.75 17.49
CA TYR A 476 -3.50 0.78 16.11
C TYR A 476 -4.53 1.45 15.19
N LEU A 477 -5.83 1.20 15.37
CA LEU A 477 -6.88 1.89 14.60
C LEU A 477 -6.91 3.40 14.89
N GLU A 478 -6.73 3.81 16.15
CA GLU A 478 -6.57 5.22 16.53
C GLU A 478 -5.31 5.80 15.86
N ALA A 479 -4.19 5.07 15.87
CA ALA A 479 -2.96 5.54 15.24
C ALA A 479 -3.06 5.65 13.71
N LEU A 480 -3.78 4.74 13.06
CA LEU A 480 -4.08 4.80 11.63
C LEU A 480 -5.03 5.96 11.30
N ASN A 481 -5.88 6.39 12.23
CA ASN A 481 -6.76 7.55 12.03
C ASN A 481 -6.23 8.83 12.69
N ALA A 482 -4.97 8.81 13.14
CA ALA A 482 -4.36 9.94 13.82
C ALA A 482 -4.36 11.20 12.94
N SER A 483 -4.63 12.33 13.57
CA SER A 483 -4.60 13.65 12.96
C SER A 483 -3.59 14.54 13.68
N LEU A 484 -3.00 15.47 12.94
CA LEU A 484 -2.25 16.58 13.55
C LEU A 484 -3.19 17.61 14.21
N ASP A 485 -4.50 17.52 13.93
CA ASP A 485 -5.52 18.30 14.63
C ASP A 485 -5.56 17.93 16.11
N GLY A 486 -5.71 18.92 16.98
CA GLY A 486 -5.78 18.70 18.42
C GLY A 486 -7.04 17.95 18.87
N SER A 487 -6.95 17.37 20.07
CA SER A 487 -8.04 16.66 20.76
C SER A 487 -9.01 17.65 21.40
N ALA A 488 -10.32 17.40 21.29
CA ALA A 488 -11.36 18.26 21.87
C ALA A 488 -11.35 18.17 23.42
N VAL A 489 -11.20 19.31 24.10
CA VAL A 489 -11.07 19.35 25.57
C VAL A 489 -12.25 20.05 26.24
N LEU A 490 -12.58 21.27 25.82
CA LEU A 490 -13.55 22.12 26.51
C LEU A 490 -14.47 22.83 25.50
N ALA A 491 -15.75 22.97 25.81
CA ALA A 491 -16.65 23.86 25.09
C ALA A 491 -16.66 25.24 25.76
N ARG A 492 -16.53 26.32 24.98
CA ARG A 492 -16.65 27.71 25.45
C ARG A 492 -17.60 28.51 24.58
N VAL A 493 -18.29 29.47 25.20
CA VAL A 493 -19.05 30.51 24.48
C VAL A 493 -18.10 31.67 24.17
N ASN A 494 -17.86 31.92 22.89
CA ASN A 494 -17.13 33.08 22.41
C ASN A 494 -18.04 33.89 21.49
N ASN A 495 -18.30 35.16 21.82
CA ASN A 495 -19.15 36.06 21.02
C ASN A 495 -20.53 35.47 20.64
N HIS A 496 -21.24 34.85 21.59
CA HIS A 496 -22.54 34.17 21.40
C HIS A 496 -22.50 32.91 20.50
N LEU A 497 -21.30 32.45 20.10
CA LEU A 497 -21.09 31.20 19.38
C LEU A 497 -20.41 30.18 20.31
N VAL A 498 -20.95 28.96 20.37
CA VAL A 498 -20.28 27.88 21.11
C VAL A 498 -19.17 27.28 20.23
N SER A 499 -17.97 27.21 20.77
CA SER A 499 -16.80 26.60 20.13
C SER A 499 -16.19 25.53 21.03
N VAL A 500 -15.57 24.51 20.44
CA VAL A 500 -14.86 23.45 21.16
C VAL A 500 -13.36 23.67 21.01
N GLU A 501 -12.69 23.97 22.12
CA GLU A 501 -11.23 24.14 22.21
C GLU A 501 -10.52 22.80 22.03
N GLN A 502 -9.32 22.88 21.45
CA GLN A 502 -8.48 21.72 21.17
C GLN A 502 -7.15 21.83 21.87
N GLN A 503 -6.66 20.71 22.40
CA GLN A 503 -5.28 20.56 22.85
C GLN A 503 -4.47 19.92 21.72
N PRO A 504 -3.32 20.49 21.32
CA PRO A 504 -2.44 19.89 20.32
C PRO A 504 -2.02 18.47 20.72
N ASN A 505 -1.94 17.57 19.74
CA ASN A 505 -1.37 16.24 19.97
C ASN A 505 0.16 16.35 20.08
N GLU A 506 0.76 15.58 21.00
CA GLU A 506 2.20 15.58 21.24
C GLU A 506 2.90 14.43 20.52
N PHE A 507 2.89 14.48 19.19
CA PHE A 507 3.63 13.51 18.37
C PHE A 507 5.10 13.90 18.23
N SER A 508 5.98 12.89 18.19
CA SER A 508 7.37 13.11 17.74
C SER A 508 7.40 13.58 16.29
N ASP A 509 8.49 14.24 15.88
CA ASP A 509 8.61 14.74 14.51
C ASP A 509 8.55 13.62 13.47
N PHE A 510 9.11 12.44 13.78
CA PHE A 510 9.01 11.29 12.89
C PHE A 510 7.59 10.72 12.81
N MET A 511 6.84 10.68 13.92
CA MET A 511 5.42 10.31 13.89
C MET A 511 4.59 11.29 13.05
N LYS A 512 4.89 12.60 13.08
CA LYS A 512 4.24 13.59 12.20
C LYS A 512 4.48 13.30 10.72
N VAL A 513 5.68 12.83 10.35
CA VAL A 513 5.98 12.38 8.98
C VAL A 513 5.10 11.17 8.61
N ILE A 514 5.01 10.15 9.47
CA ILE A 514 4.16 8.98 9.22
C ILE A 514 2.69 9.40 9.04
N ILE A 515 2.16 10.26 9.91
CA ILE A 515 0.78 10.78 9.81
C ILE A 515 0.58 11.51 8.48
N THR A 516 1.52 12.38 8.09
CA THR A 516 1.44 13.14 6.85
C THR A 516 1.38 12.22 5.63
N GLU A 517 2.24 11.20 5.58
CA GLU A 517 2.26 10.23 4.48
C GLU A 517 0.99 9.37 4.44
N MET A 518 0.51 8.86 5.58
CA MET A 518 -0.75 8.10 5.65
C MET A 518 -1.95 8.92 5.14
N ARG A 519 -2.05 10.18 5.57
CA ARG A 519 -3.12 11.08 5.13
C ARG A 519 -3.01 11.40 3.65
N ALA A 520 -1.80 11.72 3.17
CA ALA A 520 -1.56 11.97 1.75
C ALA A 520 -1.96 10.75 0.90
N ASN A 521 -1.67 9.53 1.37
CA ASN A 521 -2.09 8.30 0.71
C ASN A 521 -3.62 8.15 0.63
N PHE A 522 -4.31 8.36 1.75
CA PHE A 522 -5.77 8.35 1.80
C PHE A 522 -6.39 9.38 0.83
N PHE A 523 -5.85 10.60 0.78
CA PHE A 523 -6.36 11.64 -0.13
C PHE A 523 -5.98 11.42 -1.60
N ARG A 524 -4.99 10.56 -1.91
CA ARG A 524 -4.77 10.05 -3.27
C ARG A 524 -5.76 8.95 -3.64
N PHE A 525 -6.17 8.12 -2.67
CA PHE A 525 -7.17 7.09 -2.84
C PHE A 525 -8.57 7.68 -3.07
N LEU A 526 -9.01 8.64 -2.25
CA LEU A 526 -10.41 9.10 -2.23
C LEU A 526 -10.98 9.51 -3.60
N PRO A 527 -10.28 10.31 -4.44
CA PRO A 527 -10.79 10.70 -5.77
C PRO A 527 -10.88 9.53 -6.76
N SER A 528 -10.22 8.39 -6.50
CA SER A 528 -10.32 7.21 -7.36
C SER A 528 -11.73 6.62 -7.38
N LEU A 529 -12.52 6.84 -6.32
CA LEU A 529 -13.89 6.37 -6.22
C LEU A 529 -14.79 7.02 -7.26
N ASP A 530 -14.54 8.28 -7.63
CA ASP A 530 -15.39 8.99 -8.59
C ASP A 530 -15.23 8.51 -10.04
N ARG A 531 -14.27 7.60 -10.31
CA ARG A 531 -14.05 7.03 -11.64
C ARG A 531 -15.03 5.91 -12.01
N PHE A 532 -15.82 5.44 -11.07
CA PHE A 532 -16.85 4.42 -11.32
C PHE A 532 -18.14 4.76 -10.57
N ALA A 533 -19.26 4.20 -11.04
CA ALA A 533 -20.53 4.37 -10.37
C ALA A 533 -20.57 3.56 -9.06
N PRO A 534 -21.17 4.08 -7.98
CA PRO A 534 -21.41 3.26 -6.79
C PRO A 534 -22.40 2.11 -7.13
N PRO A 535 -22.42 1.03 -6.33
CA PRO A 535 -23.31 -0.10 -6.58
C PRO A 535 -24.78 0.33 -6.72
N LYS A 536 -25.46 -0.14 -7.77
CA LYS A 536 -26.88 0.19 -8.01
C LYS A 536 -27.78 -0.36 -6.90
N ALA A 537 -27.49 -1.57 -6.44
CA ALA A 537 -28.17 -2.21 -5.33
C ALA A 537 -27.30 -2.14 -4.06
N PRO A 538 -27.90 -2.03 -2.85
CA PRO A 538 -27.16 -2.17 -1.61
C PRO A 538 -26.41 -3.51 -1.57
N VAL A 539 -25.17 -3.48 -1.06
CA VAL A 539 -24.42 -4.71 -0.78
C VAL A 539 -25.18 -5.48 0.31
N PRO A 540 -25.45 -6.79 0.13
CA PRO A 540 -26.10 -7.60 1.16
C PRO A 540 -25.37 -7.51 2.51
N LEU A 541 -26.12 -7.30 3.59
CA LEU A 541 -25.56 -7.03 4.92
C LEU A 541 -24.70 -8.19 5.42
N ASP A 542 -25.10 -9.43 5.17
CA ASP A 542 -24.34 -10.64 5.51
C ASP A 542 -22.97 -10.66 4.83
N LYS A 543 -22.92 -10.42 3.51
CA LYS A 543 -21.66 -10.34 2.76
C LYS A 543 -20.78 -9.21 3.25
N LEU A 544 -21.38 -8.07 3.56
CA LEU A 544 -20.67 -6.90 4.05
C LEU A 544 -20.00 -7.18 5.40
N LEU A 545 -20.75 -7.76 6.35
CA LEU A 545 -20.25 -8.10 7.67
C LEU A 545 -19.18 -9.20 7.59
N THR A 546 -19.38 -10.24 6.78
CA THR A 546 -18.36 -11.27 6.53
C THR A 546 -17.06 -10.67 5.98
N ALA A 547 -17.15 -9.74 5.04
CA ALA A 547 -15.97 -9.06 4.51
C ALA A 547 -15.28 -8.20 5.59
N ALA A 548 -16.06 -7.50 6.41
CA ALA A 548 -15.55 -6.64 7.48
C ALA A 548 -14.80 -7.45 8.54
N GLU A 549 -15.35 -8.59 8.93
CA GLU A 549 -14.74 -9.60 9.81
C GLU A 549 -13.45 -10.16 9.19
N ALA A 550 -13.46 -10.53 7.91
CA ALA A 550 -12.29 -11.05 7.21
C ALA A 550 -11.15 -10.03 7.13
N ILE A 551 -11.44 -8.73 6.96
CA ILE A 551 -10.43 -7.67 7.04
C ILE A 551 -9.90 -7.53 8.46
N ALA A 552 -10.76 -7.58 9.48
CA ALA A 552 -10.35 -7.52 10.87
C ALA A 552 -9.43 -8.70 11.27
N ASP A 553 -9.57 -9.86 10.64
CA ASP A 553 -8.71 -11.03 10.88
C ASP A 553 -7.28 -10.86 10.33
N LEU A 554 -7.07 -9.92 9.40
CA LEU A 554 -5.73 -9.58 8.91
C LEU A 554 -4.94 -8.72 9.92
N PHE A 555 -5.63 -8.11 10.89
CA PHE A 555 -5.06 -7.11 11.80
C PHE A 555 -3.83 -7.61 12.59
N PRO A 556 -3.82 -8.81 13.20
CA PRO A 556 -2.69 -9.28 14.00
C PRO A 556 -1.35 -9.34 13.25
N ALA A 557 -1.38 -9.75 11.97
CA ALA A 557 -0.19 -9.81 11.14
C ALA A 557 0.38 -8.41 10.83
N HIS A 558 -0.49 -7.41 10.70
CA HIS A 558 -0.09 -6.02 10.49
C HIS A 558 0.37 -5.34 11.78
N MET A 559 -0.20 -5.67 12.94
CA MET A 559 0.22 -5.10 14.23
C MET A 559 1.71 -5.30 14.51
N LEU A 560 2.26 -6.48 14.19
CA LEU A 560 3.68 -6.78 14.34
C LEU A 560 4.57 -5.79 13.56
N LYS A 561 4.09 -5.32 12.40
CA LYS A 561 4.80 -4.36 11.53
C LYS A 561 4.60 -2.90 11.95
N MET A 562 3.61 -2.62 12.81
CA MET A 562 3.21 -1.29 13.25
C MET A 562 3.64 -0.98 14.69
N HIS A 563 4.57 -1.74 15.27
CA HIS A 563 4.98 -1.57 16.67
C HIS A 563 5.35 -0.11 17.00
N TYR A 564 6.18 0.52 16.16
CA TYR A 564 6.55 1.93 16.34
C TYR A 564 5.34 2.88 16.36
N LEU A 565 4.42 2.70 15.41
CA LEU A 565 3.19 3.49 15.30
C LEU A 565 2.32 3.35 16.57
N GLY A 566 2.18 2.12 17.08
CA GLY A 566 1.45 1.83 18.31
C GLY A 566 2.10 2.46 19.55
N GLU A 567 3.42 2.34 19.70
CA GLU A 567 4.16 2.94 20.83
C GLU A 567 4.01 4.46 20.89
N GLU A 568 4.15 5.14 19.75
CA GLU A 568 4.00 6.59 19.68
C GLU A 568 2.58 7.03 20.03
N GLN A 569 1.56 6.33 19.53
CA GLN A 569 0.17 6.60 19.90
C GLN A 569 -0.08 6.38 21.40
N ARG A 570 0.52 5.33 21.99
CA ARG A 570 0.41 5.07 23.43
C ARG A 570 1.05 6.18 24.27
N ARG A 571 2.21 6.68 23.84
CA ARG A 571 2.90 7.81 24.49
C ARG A 571 2.03 9.07 24.44
N ASN A 572 1.46 9.38 23.27
CA ASN A 572 0.55 10.52 23.10
C ASN A 572 -0.67 10.43 24.05
N MET A 573 -1.33 9.26 24.12
CA MET A 573 -2.45 9.05 25.04
C MET A 573 -2.07 9.20 26.52
N ARG A 574 -0.93 8.67 26.95
CA ARG A 574 -0.46 8.77 28.35
C ARG A 574 -0.20 10.22 28.76
N ARG A 575 0.39 11.02 27.87
CA ARG A 575 0.67 12.44 28.13
C ARG A 575 -0.61 13.27 28.20
N GLY A 576 -1.60 12.98 27.35
CA GLY A 576 -2.93 13.60 27.43
C GLY A 576 -3.62 13.38 28.79
N VAL A 577 -3.53 12.16 29.34
CA VAL A 577 -4.08 11.82 30.67
C VAL A 577 -3.31 12.54 31.79
N ALA A 578 -1.99 12.62 31.72
CA ALA A 578 -1.17 13.32 32.71
C ALA A 578 -1.39 14.85 32.69
N ALA A 579 -1.60 15.44 31.52
CA ALA A 579 -1.94 16.85 31.37
C ALA A 579 -3.34 17.18 31.92
N GLN A 580 -4.32 16.29 31.76
CA GLN A 580 -5.64 16.42 32.41
C GLN A 580 -5.54 16.36 33.93
N ALA A 581 -4.77 15.42 34.49
CA ALA A 581 -4.58 15.29 35.94
C ALA A 581 -3.77 16.44 36.59
N ALA A 582 -3.05 17.24 35.80
CA ALA A 582 -2.33 18.42 36.28
C ALA A 582 -3.12 19.73 36.11
N ALA A 583 -4.23 19.69 35.37
CA ALA A 583 -5.14 20.83 35.14
C ALA A 583 -6.42 20.76 35.99
N GLU A 584 -6.70 19.61 36.59
CA GLU A 584 -7.61 19.41 37.73
C GLU A 584 -6.89 19.72 39.05
#